data_AF-A0A7K0EH63-F1
#
_entry.id   AF-A0A7K0EH63-F1
#
_cell.length_a   1.000
_cell.length_b   1.000
_cell.length_c   1.000
_cell.angle_alpha   90.00
_cell.angle_beta   90.00
_cell.angle_gamma   90.00
#
_symmetry.space_group_name_H-M   'P 1'
#
loop_
_entity.id
_entity.type
_entity.pdbx_description
1 polymer ?
#
loop_
_entity_poly.entity_id
_entity_poly.type
_entity_poly.pdbx_seq_one_letter_code
_entity_poly.pdbx_strand_id
1 'polypeptide(L)'
;MKTLYFLILMWPVAGWAQKEPLKPIETATYSVPQYTRYGYRQGCTSRYSYDGIEVRRVTELGKYILASDDPNAIKEYRQFQTGRSIGTTLMVTGGIASIVGIIIAASPKETQNTNGVPPGLTYYNGAWYGNGMIYLGNPYANTETKKEPRKGGMVTFGVGLSAALIGSLIRMPGFHFRRSIQYYNKSLQTKDVSLRLEPHWESTNSGIGLVARF
;
A
#
# COMPACT_ATOMS: atom_id res chain seq x y z
N MET A 1 19.54 -9.61 -20.09
CA MET A 1 19.30 -9.55 -18.63
C MET A 1 18.01 -8.84 -18.21
N LYS A 2 17.44 -7.89 -18.98
CA LYS A 2 16.18 -7.19 -18.61
C LYS A 2 14.89 -8.02 -18.80
N THR A 3 14.91 -9.03 -19.68
CA THR A 3 13.75 -9.90 -19.98
C THR A 3 13.46 -10.94 -18.91
N LEU A 4 14.46 -11.33 -18.11
CA LEU A 4 14.30 -12.36 -17.08
C LEU A 4 13.53 -11.85 -15.85
N TYR A 5 13.63 -10.55 -15.55
CA TYR A 5 12.86 -9.90 -14.48
C TYR A 5 11.35 -9.86 -14.78
N PHE A 6 10.96 -9.71 -16.05
CA PHE A 6 9.54 -9.73 -16.44
C PHE A 6 8.91 -11.13 -16.28
N LEU A 7 9.67 -12.19 -16.57
CA LEU A 7 9.21 -13.56 -16.40
C LEU A 7 9.05 -13.96 -14.92
N ILE A 8 9.94 -13.47 -14.05
CA ILE A 8 9.82 -13.71 -12.59
C ILE A 8 8.64 -12.94 -12.00
N LEU A 9 8.33 -11.73 -12.50
CA LEU A 9 7.15 -10.96 -12.08
C LEU A 9 5.82 -11.56 -12.55
N MET A 10 5.80 -12.31 -13.66
CA MET A 10 4.59 -12.97 -14.16
C MET A 10 4.34 -14.35 -13.56
N TRP A 11 5.34 -14.99 -12.97
CA TRP A 11 5.21 -16.35 -12.43
C TRP A 11 4.20 -16.51 -11.27
N PRO A 12 3.97 -15.56 -10.34
CA PRO A 12 2.95 -15.78 -9.32
C PRO A 12 1.51 -15.68 -9.87
N VAL A 13 1.31 -15.26 -11.13
CA VAL A 13 -0.03 -15.07 -11.70
C VAL A 13 -0.55 -16.35 -12.36
N ALA A 14 0.32 -17.20 -12.92
CA ALA A 14 -0.09 -18.39 -13.67
C ALA A 14 -0.45 -19.61 -12.78
N GLY A 15 -0.03 -19.63 -11.51
CA GLY A 15 -0.25 -20.76 -10.60
C GLY A 15 -1.64 -20.82 -9.94
N TRP A 16 -2.50 -19.83 -10.18
CA TRP A 16 -3.82 -19.71 -9.55
C TRP A 16 -4.97 -19.97 -10.52
N ALA A 17 -4.76 -20.88 -11.48
CA ALA A 17 -5.82 -21.36 -12.37
C ALA A 17 -6.93 -22.01 -11.51
N GLN A 18 -8.01 -21.26 -11.40
CA GLN A 18 -9.12 -21.52 -10.51
C GLN A 18 -10.08 -22.53 -11.18
N LYS A 19 -10.46 -23.61 -10.49
CA LYS A 19 -11.40 -24.62 -11.03
C LYS A 19 -12.83 -24.10 -11.22
N GLU A 20 -13.20 -23.01 -10.54
CA GLU A 20 -14.51 -22.37 -10.65
C GLU A 20 -14.30 -20.87 -10.82
N PRO A 21 -14.90 -20.19 -11.81
CA PRO A 21 -14.80 -18.74 -11.92
C PRO A 21 -15.55 -18.08 -10.76
N LEU A 22 -14.83 -17.56 -9.74
CA LEU A 22 -15.44 -16.77 -8.67
C LEU A 22 -16.00 -15.48 -9.28
N LYS A 23 -17.26 -15.15 -8.96
CA LYS A 23 -17.86 -13.86 -9.33
C LYS A 23 -16.99 -12.71 -8.80
N PRO A 24 -16.82 -11.60 -9.54
CA PRO A 24 -16.17 -10.42 -8.96
C PRO A 24 -16.96 -9.94 -7.73
N ILE A 25 -16.24 -9.45 -6.71
CA ILE A 25 -16.89 -8.71 -5.62
C ILE A 25 -17.39 -7.41 -6.23
N GLU A 26 -18.70 -7.26 -6.25
CA GLU A 26 -19.36 -6.02 -6.60
C GLU A 26 -19.07 -5.01 -5.50
N THR A 27 -18.63 -3.82 -5.87
CA THR A 27 -18.35 -2.74 -4.90
C THR A 27 -19.25 -1.57 -5.24
N ALA A 28 -20.14 -1.23 -4.34
CA ALA A 28 -20.98 -0.06 -4.44
C ALA A 28 -20.50 0.97 -3.41
N THR A 29 -20.00 2.10 -3.89
CA THR A 29 -19.58 3.19 -3.01
C THR A 29 -20.69 4.23 -2.98
N TYR A 30 -21.21 4.47 -1.78
CA TYR A 30 -22.25 5.47 -1.56
C TYR A 30 -21.67 6.61 -0.73
N SER A 31 -22.02 7.84 -1.12
CA SER A 31 -21.81 9.01 -0.27
C SER A 31 -22.84 8.94 0.85
N VAL A 32 -22.35 8.86 2.09
CA VAL A 32 -23.19 8.92 3.28
C VAL A 32 -22.88 10.22 4.04
N PRO A 33 -23.91 11.01 4.40
CA PRO A 33 -23.72 12.15 5.25
C PRO A 33 -23.26 11.67 6.63
N GLN A 34 -22.08 12.11 7.08
CA GLN A 34 -21.57 11.84 8.42
C GLN A 34 -21.66 13.12 9.25
N TYR A 35 -22.46 13.07 10.31
CA TYR A 35 -22.47 14.12 11.32
C TYR A 35 -21.28 13.93 12.27
N THR A 36 -20.35 14.88 12.23
CA THR A 36 -19.20 14.91 13.14
C THR A 36 -19.33 16.06 14.11
N ARG A 37 -18.56 16.05 15.20
CA ARG A 37 -18.52 17.12 16.21
C ARG A 37 -18.22 18.52 15.62
N TYR A 38 -17.64 18.57 14.42
CA TYR A 38 -17.27 19.80 13.70
C TYR A 38 -18.17 20.10 12.49
N GLY A 39 -19.35 19.48 12.40
CA GLY A 39 -20.33 19.72 11.35
C GLY A 39 -20.45 18.59 10.32
N TYR A 40 -21.09 18.93 9.21
CA TYR A 40 -21.41 18.01 8.12
C TYR A 40 -20.15 17.61 7.34
N ARG A 41 -19.88 16.31 7.25
CA ARG A 41 -18.80 15.78 6.41
C ARG A 41 -19.37 14.70 5.50
N GLN A 42 -19.08 14.78 4.20
CA GLN A 42 -19.36 13.66 3.29
C GLN A 42 -18.38 12.53 3.61
N GLY A 43 -18.90 11.41 4.07
CA GLY A 43 -18.16 10.16 4.19
C GLY A 43 -18.44 9.26 3.00
N CYS A 44 -17.45 8.51 2.56
CA CYS A 44 -17.66 7.43 1.60
C CYS A 44 -17.82 6.12 2.37
N THR A 45 -18.91 5.39 2.13
CA THR A 45 -19.04 4.00 2.58
C THR A 45 -18.99 3.09 1.36
N SER A 46 -18.12 2.08 1.40
CA SER A 46 -18.08 1.03 0.38
C SER A 46 -18.82 -0.18 0.91
N ARG A 47 -19.86 -0.60 0.19
CA ARG A 47 -20.53 -1.88 0.39
C ARG A 47 -19.96 -2.87 -0.61
N TYR A 48 -19.57 -4.04 -0.12
CA TYR A 48 -19.14 -5.14 -0.98
C TYR A 48 -20.32 -6.10 -1.11
N SER A 49 -20.61 -6.62 -2.29
CA SER A 49 -21.56 -7.72 -2.46
C SER A 49 -20.89 -8.87 -3.18
N TYR A 50 -21.18 -10.08 -2.70
CA TYR A 50 -20.72 -11.31 -3.32
C TYR A 50 -21.88 -12.30 -3.32
N ASP A 51 -22.28 -12.73 -4.51
CA ASP A 51 -23.36 -13.71 -4.69
C ASP A 51 -24.70 -13.32 -4.03
N GLY A 52 -25.07 -12.03 -4.15
CA GLY A 52 -26.29 -11.48 -3.56
C GLY A 52 -26.22 -11.20 -2.05
N ILE A 53 -25.12 -11.59 -1.39
CA ILE A 53 -24.89 -11.29 0.03
C ILE A 53 -24.15 -9.97 0.17
N GLU A 54 -24.77 -9.03 0.89
CA GLU A 54 -24.14 -7.76 1.26
C GLU A 54 -23.06 -8.02 2.33
N VAL A 55 -21.81 -7.85 1.93
CA VAL A 55 -20.62 -7.86 2.77
C VAL A 55 -20.32 -6.41 3.19
N ARG A 56 -20.98 -5.97 4.26
CA ARG A 56 -20.95 -4.57 4.74
C ARG A 56 -19.54 -4.08 5.06
N ARG A 57 -18.76 -4.85 5.84
CA ARG A 57 -17.31 -4.73 5.92
C ARG A 57 -16.64 -6.09 5.93
N VAL A 58 -15.52 -6.13 5.23
CA VAL A 58 -14.61 -7.29 5.18
C VAL A 58 -14.18 -7.77 6.57
N THR A 59 -14.03 -6.86 7.53
CA THR A 59 -13.67 -7.16 8.92
C THR A 59 -14.82 -7.69 9.76
N GLU A 60 -16.07 -7.33 9.44
CA GLU A 60 -17.26 -7.80 10.16
C GLU A 60 -17.63 -9.22 9.77
N LEU A 61 -17.53 -9.55 8.48
CA LEU A 61 -17.79 -10.90 7.98
C LEU A 61 -16.86 -11.94 8.63
N GLY A 62 -15.67 -11.51 9.06
CA GLY A 62 -14.72 -12.35 9.76
C GLY A 62 -15.28 -13.05 10.98
N LYS A 63 -16.13 -12.37 11.76
CA LYS A 63 -16.74 -12.97 12.96
C LYS A 63 -17.63 -14.15 12.59
N TYR A 64 -18.40 -14.01 11.51
CA TYR A 64 -19.30 -15.06 11.03
C TYR A 64 -18.56 -16.19 10.33
N ILE A 65 -17.52 -15.89 9.55
CA ILE A 65 -16.64 -16.92 8.96
C ILE A 65 -15.94 -17.74 10.03
N LEU A 66 -15.48 -17.10 11.11
CA LEU A 66 -14.87 -17.81 12.24
C LEU A 66 -15.91 -18.61 13.02
N ALA A 67 -17.13 -18.11 13.17
CA ALA A 67 -18.23 -18.81 13.82
C ALA A 67 -18.80 -19.98 13.00
N SER A 68 -18.59 -20.01 11.68
CA SER A 68 -19.10 -21.09 10.84
C SER A 68 -18.35 -22.41 11.02
N ASP A 69 -17.21 -22.40 11.72
CA ASP A 69 -16.33 -23.56 11.98
C ASP A 69 -15.97 -24.37 10.72
N ASP A 70 -16.04 -23.73 9.54
CA ASP A 70 -15.59 -24.34 8.28
C ASP A 70 -14.07 -24.13 8.15
N PRO A 71 -13.26 -25.20 8.16
CA PRO A 71 -11.80 -25.08 8.13
C PRO A 71 -11.28 -24.42 6.85
N ASN A 72 -11.98 -24.56 5.72
CA ASN A 72 -11.60 -23.95 4.45
C ASN A 72 -11.91 -22.45 4.46
N ALA A 73 -13.09 -22.06 4.96
CA ALA A 73 -13.48 -20.66 5.09
C ALA A 73 -12.52 -19.90 6.02
N ILE A 74 -12.20 -20.50 7.17
CA ILE A 74 -11.29 -19.92 8.17
C ILE A 74 -9.87 -19.80 7.62
N LYS A 75 -9.36 -20.83 6.93
CA LYS A 75 -8.00 -20.82 6.36
C LYS A 75 -7.83 -19.69 5.33
N GLU A 76 -8.77 -19.57 4.41
CA GLU A 76 -8.75 -18.52 3.38
C GLU A 76 -8.92 -17.13 4.01
N TYR A 77 -9.78 -17.00 5.02
CA TYR A 77 -9.95 -15.74 5.75
C TYR A 77 -8.67 -15.30 6.49
N ARG A 78 -7.95 -16.25 7.12
CA ARG A 78 -6.66 -15.96 7.77
C ARG A 78 -5.60 -15.53 6.75
N GLN A 79 -5.53 -16.19 5.59
CA GLN A 79 -4.62 -15.76 4.51
C GLN A 79 -4.93 -14.34 4.05
N PHE A 80 -6.22 -14.00 3.91
CA PHE A 80 -6.64 -12.64 3.63
C PHE A 80 -6.24 -11.64 4.73
N GLN A 81 -6.46 -11.96 6.01
CA GLN A 81 -6.08 -11.08 7.13
C GLN A 81 -4.57 -10.84 7.18
N THR A 82 -3.76 -11.89 7.00
CA THR A 82 -2.30 -11.78 6.96
C THR A 82 -1.87 -10.87 5.82
N GLY A 83 -2.43 -11.05 4.62
CA GLY A 83 -2.18 -10.17 3.48
C GLY A 83 -2.53 -8.71 3.79
N ARG A 84 -3.70 -8.45 4.36
CA ARG A 84 -4.14 -7.09 4.74
C ARG A 84 -3.26 -6.46 5.82
N SER A 85 -2.76 -7.25 6.78
CA SER A 85 -1.82 -6.79 7.81
C SER A 85 -0.49 -6.36 7.18
N ILE A 86 0.10 -7.22 6.34
CA ILE A 86 1.31 -6.90 5.56
C ILE A 86 1.10 -5.66 4.71
N GLY A 87 -0.02 -5.57 4.00
CA GLY A 87 -0.36 -4.41 3.18
C GLY A 87 -0.53 -3.13 4.00
N THR A 88 -1.09 -3.21 5.21
CA THR A 88 -1.21 -2.06 6.13
C THR A 88 0.16 -1.61 6.62
N THR A 89 1.03 -2.54 7.00
CA THR A 89 2.41 -2.25 7.40
C THR A 89 3.19 -1.59 6.27
N LEU A 90 3.11 -2.14 5.05
CA LEU A 90 3.74 -1.54 3.87
C LEU A 90 3.21 -0.14 3.56
N MET A 91 1.89 0.06 3.69
CA MET A 91 1.26 1.36 3.49
C MET A 91 1.81 2.41 4.46
N VAL A 92 1.84 2.08 5.75
CA VAL A 92 2.27 3.00 6.82
C VAL A 92 3.77 3.26 6.74
N THR A 93 4.59 2.19 6.70
CA THR A 93 6.04 2.31 6.63
C THR A 93 6.49 3.00 5.35
N GLY A 94 5.88 2.66 4.21
CA GLY A 94 6.13 3.32 2.94
C GLY A 94 5.74 4.79 2.97
N GLY A 95 4.58 5.12 3.55
CA GLY A 95 4.12 6.50 3.72
C GLY A 95 5.10 7.34 4.54
N ILE A 96 5.55 6.83 5.68
CA ILE A 96 6.55 7.48 6.54
C ILE A 96 7.88 7.66 5.80
N ALA A 97 8.37 6.60 5.14
CA ALA A 97 9.61 6.67 4.35
C ALA A 97 9.51 7.71 3.22
N SER A 98 8.33 7.85 2.61
CA SER A 98 8.07 8.85 1.57
C SER A 98 8.26 10.26 2.11
N ILE A 99 7.66 10.55 3.27
CA ILE A 99 7.75 11.86 3.93
C ILE A 99 9.21 12.17 4.29
N VAL A 100 9.92 11.21 4.90
CA VAL A 100 11.34 11.36 5.23
C VAL A 100 12.19 11.61 3.99
N GLY A 101 11.91 10.89 2.89
CA GLY A 101 12.58 11.10 1.61
C GLY A 101 12.41 12.51 1.06
N ILE A 102 11.19 13.06 1.14
CA ILE A 102 10.92 14.46 0.74
C ILE A 102 11.73 15.44 1.61
N ILE A 103 11.74 15.26 2.93
CA ILE A 103 12.49 16.13 3.87
C ILE A 103 13.99 16.12 3.53
N ILE A 104 14.56 14.95 3.28
CA ILE A 104 15.98 14.80 2.91
C ILE A 104 16.24 15.41 1.53
N ALA A 105 15.36 15.21 0.55
CA ALA A 105 15.50 15.74 -0.79
C ALA A 105 15.41 17.27 -0.83
N ALA A 106 14.52 17.85 -0.01
CA ALA A 106 14.33 19.29 0.14
C ALA A 106 15.47 19.97 0.91
N SER A 107 16.29 19.21 1.65
CA SER A 107 17.48 19.73 2.32
C SER A 107 18.62 19.85 1.30
N PRO A 108 18.97 21.06 0.85
CA PRO A 108 19.95 21.24 -0.22
C PRO A 108 21.31 20.72 0.22
N LYS A 109 21.96 19.94 -0.64
CA LYS A 109 23.40 19.70 -0.52
C LYS A 109 24.10 20.83 -1.28
N GLU A 110 24.94 21.58 -0.57
CA GLU A 110 25.83 22.53 -1.21
C GLU A 110 26.97 21.74 -1.85
N THR A 111 27.05 21.79 -3.17
CA THR A 111 28.17 21.27 -3.94
C THR A 111 28.87 22.46 -4.59
N GLN A 112 30.19 22.54 -4.42
CA GLN A 112 30.97 23.52 -5.18
C GLN A 112 30.85 23.17 -6.66
N ASN A 113 30.42 24.14 -7.46
CA ASN A 113 30.40 24.00 -8.89
C ASN A 113 31.84 24.11 -9.39
N THR A 114 32.54 22.98 -9.50
CA THR A 114 33.91 22.92 -10.02
C THR A 114 33.96 22.97 -11.54
N ASN A 115 32.92 23.48 -12.22
CA ASN A 115 32.91 23.64 -13.67
C ASN A 115 34.10 24.50 -14.10
N GLY A 116 35.08 23.88 -14.76
CA GLY A 116 36.33 24.51 -15.20
C GLY A 116 37.55 24.23 -14.33
N VAL A 117 37.41 23.61 -13.16
CA VAL A 117 38.54 23.18 -12.32
C VAL A 117 38.82 21.69 -12.57
N PRO A 118 40.04 21.29 -12.99
CA PRO A 118 40.39 19.89 -13.17
C PRO A 118 40.20 19.10 -11.86
N PRO A 119 39.60 17.89 -11.92
CA PRO A 119 39.56 17.03 -10.76
C PRO A 119 40.98 16.56 -10.40
N GLY A 120 41.28 16.45 -9.10
CA GLY A 120 42.55 15.88 -8.63
C GLY A 120 43.75 16.84 -8.63
N LEU A 121 43.52 18.15 -8.50
CA LEU A 121 44.60 19.11 -8.30
C LEU A 121 45.29 18.91 -6.94
N THR A 122 46.62 18.94 -6.93
CA THR A 122 47.45 18.86 -5.73
C THR A 122 48.09 20.22 -5.46
N TYR A 123 48.01 20.70 -4.21
CA TYR A 123 48.66 21.93 -3.80
C TYR A 123 50.10 21.66 -3.34
N TYR A 124 51.07 22.33 -3.95
CA TYR A 124 52.48 22.24 -3.57
C TYR A 124 53.17 23.58 -3.78
N ASN A 125 53.97 24.02 -2.81
CA ASN A 125 54.80 25.23 -2.92
C ASN A 125 54.09 26.49 -3.49
N GLY A 126 52.87 26.79 -3.03
CA GLY A 126 52.14 27.99 -3.45
C GLY A 126 51.32 27.86 -4.75
N ALA A 127 51.44 26.75 -5.48
CA ALA A 127 50.75 26.52 -6.75
C ALA A 127 49.92 25.22 -6.73
N TRP A 128 48.90 25.16 -7.58
CA TRP A 128 48.10 23.96 -7.80
C TRP A 128 48.54 23.25 -9.08
N TYR A 129 48.71 21.93 -9.01
CA TYR A 129 49.19 21.08 -10.10
C TYR A 129 48.17 20.01 -10.45
N GLY A 130 47.89 19.80 -11.73
CA GLY A 130 47.07 18.67 -12.19
C GLY A 130 46.78 18.74 -13.69
N ASN A 131 46.50 17.59 -14.31
CA ASN A 131 46.32 17.45 -15.76
C ASN A 131 47.42 18.14 -16.61
N GLY A 132 48.67 18.13 -16.14
CA GLY A 132 49.80 18.72 -16.87
C GLY A 132 49.85 20.25 -16.89
N MET A 133 48.98 20.93 -16.13
CA MET A 133 48.89 22.39 -16.04
C MET A 133 49.29 22.88 -14.65
N ILE A 134 49.83 24.10 -14.57
CA ILE A 134 50.17 24.80 -13.33
C ILE A 134 49.21 25.97 -13.16
N TYR A 135 48.55 26.05 -12.01
CA TYR A 135 47.63 27.13 -11.65
C TYR A 135 48.25 28.01 -10.57
N LEU A 136 48.53 29.26 -10.91
CA LEU A 136 49.04 30.29 -9.98
C LEU A 136 47.85 31.03 -9.38
N GLY A 137 47.54 30.75 -8.11
CA GLY A 137 46.34 31.25 -7.42
C GLY A 137 45.37 30.13 -7.05
N ASN A 138 44.31 30.45 -6.29
CA ASN A 138 43.30 29.46 -5.90
C ASN A 138 42.32 29.20 -7.06
N PRO A 139 42.37 28.04 -7.74
CA PRO A 139 41.49 27.73 -8.86
C PRO A 139 40.02 27.58 -8.44
N TYR A 140 39.76 27.45 -7.14
CA TYR A 140 38.42 27.37 -6.56
C TYR A 140 37.82 28.75 -6.19
N ALA A 141 38.55 29.85 -6.36
CA ALA A 141 38.15 31.18 -5.89
C ALA A 141 36.83 31.71 -6.49
N ASN A 142 36.48 31.31 -7.72
CA ASN A 142 35.27 31.74 -8.43
C ASN A 142 34.22 30.61 -8.56
N THR A 143 34.30 29.57 -7.73
CA THR A 143 33.33 28.48 -7.77
C THR A 143 32.07 28.88 -7.01
N GLU A 144 30.94 29.00 -7.71
CA GLU A 144 29.65 29.21 -7.07
C GLU A 144 29.17 27.93 -6.36
N THR A 145 28.60 28.08 -5.17
CA THR A 145 27.93 26.97 -4.49
C THR A 145 26.60 26.66 -5.18
N LYS A 146 26.49 25.48 -5.77
CA LYS A 146 25.24 24.98 -6.32
C LYS A 146 24.47 24.23 -5.23
N LYS A 147 23.17 24.51 -5.11
CA LYS A 147 22.26 23.74 -4.25
C LYS A 147 21.66 22.62 -5.09
N GLU A 148 22.01 21.38 -4.78
CA GLU A 148 21.45 20.21 -5.45
C GLU A 148 20.57 19.40 -4.47
N PRO A 149 19.44 18.84 -4.96
CA PRO A 149 18.62 17.94 -4.16
C PRO A 149 19.43 16.69 -3.80
N ARG A 150 19.33 16.26 -2.54
CA ARG A 150 20.02 15.05 -2.10
C ARG A 150 19.41 13.83 -2.81
N LYS A 151 20.19 13.21 -3.70
CA LYS A 151 19.82 11.98 -4.43
C LYS A 151 19.29 10.88 -3.50
N GLY A 152 19.87 10.75 -2.31
CA GLY A 152 19.39 9.80 -1.28
C GLY A 152 17.94 10.04 -0.87
N GLY A 153 17.52 11.29 -0.69
CA GLY A 153 16.14 11.65 -0.35
C GLY A 153 15.15 11.29 -1.45
N MET A 154 15.52 11.53 -2.72
CA MET A 154 14.69 11.16 -3.88
C MET A 154 14.50 9.63 -3.98
N VAL A 155 15.56 8.85 -3.72
CA VAL A 155 15.48 7.38 -3.70
C VAL A 155 14.59 6.91 -2.55
N THR A 156 14.78 7.42 -1.34
CA THR A 156 13.95 7.07 -0.17
C THR A 156 12.48 7.42 -0.40
N PHE A 157 12.21 8.56 -1.02
CA PHE A 157 10.85 8.95 -1.42
C PHE A 157 10.24 7.95 -2.40
N GLY A 158 10.94 7.63 -3.49
CA GLY A 158 10.43 6.72 -4.52
C GLY A 158 10.17 5.30 -3.99
N VAL A 159 11.08 4.78 -3.17
CA VAL A 159 10.91 3.45 -2.53
C VAL A 159 9.77 3.46 -1.53
N GLY A 160 9.68 4.50 -0.70
CA GLY A 160 8.59 4.68 0.26
C GLY A 160 7.23 4.72 -0.43
N LEU A 161 7.11 5.53 -1.50
CA LEU A 161 5.85 5.72 -2.22
C LEU A 161 5.41 4.41 -2.88
N SER A 162 6.37 3.70 -3.48
CA SER A 162 6.10 2.40 -4.11
C SER A 162 5.61 1.38 -3.09
N ALA A 163 6.28 1.28 -1.93
CA ALA A 163 5.84 0.40 -0.83
C ALA A 163 4.44 0.79 -0.34
N ALA A 164 4.14 2.10 -0.27
CA ALA A 164 2.84 2.58 0.15
C ALA A 164 1.71 2.18 -0.81
N LEU A 165 1.95 2.33 -2.12
CA LEU A 165 1.02 1.97 -3.19
C LEU A 165 0.79 0.45 -3.24
N ILE A 166 1.86 -0.34 -3.18
CA ILE A 166 1.78 -1.81 -3.09
C ILE A 166 0.97 -2.23 -1.86
N GLY A 167 1.24 -1.61 -0.71
CA GLY A 167 0.48 -1.83 0.51
C GLY A 167 -1.01 -1.54 0.34
N SER A 168 -1.37 -0.47 -0.38
CA SER A 168 -2.77 -0.14 -0.66
C SER A 168 -3.48 -1.19 -1.52
N LEU A 169 -2.78 -1.73 -2.54
CA LEU A 169 -3.32 -2.74 -3.44
C LEU A 169 -3.53 -4.08 -2.73
N ILE A 170 -2.57 -4.49 -1.90
CA ILE A 170 -2.66 -5.73 -1.12
C ILE A 170 -3.84 -5.69 -0.12
N ARG A 171 -4.21 -4.50 0.38
CA ARG A 171 -5.33 -4.33 1.32
C ARG A 171 -6.70 -4.48 0.66
N MET A 172 -6.79 -4.42 -0.67
CA MET A 172 -8.06 -4.58 -1.37
C MET A 172 -8.61 -6.01 -1.17
N PRO A 173 -9.95 -6.18 -1.11
CA PRO A 173 -10.57 -7.49 -1.01
C PRO A 173 -10.25 -8.35 -2.24
N GLY A 174 -9.22 -9.17 -2.12
CA GLY A 174 -8.69 -10.03 -3.17
C GLY A 174 -9.28 -11.43 -3.16
N PHE A 175 -8.54 -12.33 -3.78
CA PHE A 175 -8.97 -13.71 -4.06
C PHE A 175 -9.27 -14.54 -2.80
N HIS A 176 -8.38 -14.52 -1.81
CA HIS A 176 -8.57 -15.23 -0.54
C HIS A 176 -9.84 -14.82 0.19
N PHE A 177 -10.17 -13.53 0.12
CA PHE A 177 -11.40 -13.02 0.70
C PHE A 177 -12.63 -13.59 -0.02
N ARG A 178 -12.63 -13.62 -1.35
CA ARG A 178 -13.72 -14.22 -2.15
C ARG A 178 -13.91 -15.70 -1.83
N ARG A 179 -12.82 -16.47 -1.76
CA ARG A 179 -12.88 -17.89 -1.38
C ARG A 179 -13.41 -18.09 0.03
N SER A 180 -13.00 -17.26 0.98
CA SER A 180 -13.52 -17.34 2.35
C SER A 180 -15.04 -17.14 2.41
N ILE A 181 -15.57 -16.22 1.61
CA ILE A 181 -17.03 -16.01 1.48
C ILE A 181 -17.70 -17.21 0.81
N GLN A 182 -17.12 -17.75 -0.27
CA GLN A 182 -17.68 -18.89 -0.97
C GLN A 182 -17.80 -20.13 -0.06
N TYR A 183 -16.74 -20.45 0.68
CA TYR A 183 -16.77 -21.56 1.64
C TYR A 183 -17.76 -21.29 2.77
N TYR A 184 -17.80 -20.07 3.28
CA TYR A 184 -18.80 -19.65 4.27
C TYR A 184 -20.24 -19.86 3.76
N ASN A 185 -20.56 -19.39 2.56
CA ASN A 185 -21.89 -19.57 1.95
C ASN A 185 -22.23 -21.05 1.76
N LYS A 186 -21.26 -21.86 1.35
CA LYS A 186 -21.44 -23.31 1.24
C LYS A 186 -21.73 -23.95 2.61
N SER A 187 -21.04 -23.51 3.66
CA SER A 187 -21.26 -24.00 5.02
C SER A 187 -22.62 -23.60 5.60
N LEU A 188 -23.16 -22.45 5.18
CA LEU A 188 -24.51 -22.01 5.56
C LEU A 188 -25.61 -22.88 4.94
N GLN A 189 -25.40 -23.41 3.73
CA GLN A 189 -26.37 -24.27 3.05
C GLN A 189 -26.44 -25.69 3.65
N THR A 190 -25.38 -26.12 4.34
CA THR A 190 -25.28 -27.48 4.89
C THR A 190 -25.53 -27.56 6.39
N LYS A 191 -25.52 -26.43 7.10
CA LYS A 191 -25.78 -26.36 8.55
C LYS A 191 -27.19 -25.82 8.81
N ASP A 192 -27.83 -26.26 9.90
CA ASP A 192 -29.07 -25.66 10.39
C ASP A 192 -28.76 -24.25 10.92
N VAL A 193 -28.88 -23.26 10.04
CA VAL A 193 -28.60 -21.86 10.36
C VAL A 193 -29.90 -21.19 10.79
N SER A 194 -29.90 -20.59 11.98
CA SER A 194 -30.99 -19.71 12.39
C SER A 194 -30.74 -18.29 11.87
N LEU A 195 -31.63 -17.80 11.02
CA LEU A 195 -31.61 -16.41 10.55
C LEU A 195 -32.40 -15.55 11.56
N ARG A 196 -31.74 -14.59 12.20
CA ARG A 196 -32.38 -13.63 13.10
C ARG A 196 -32.24 -12.21 12.57
N LEU A 197 -33.32 -11.45 12.63
CA LEU A 197 -33.29 -10.01 12.41
C LEU A 197 -32.75 -9.35 13.69
N GLU A 198 -31.58 -8.75 13.60
CA GLU A 198 -30.96 -8.05 14.72
C GLU A 198 -30.91 -6.54 14.44
N PRO A 199 -31.35 -5.69 15.39
CA PRO A 199 -31.10 -4.28 15.31
C PRO A 199 -29.59 -4.04 15.37
N HIS A 200 -29.09 -3.29 14.41
CA HIS A 200 -27.68 -3.02 14.25
C HIS A 200 -27.43 -1.52 14.30
N TRP A 201 -26.40 -1.14 15.05
CA TRP A 201 -25.97 0.24 15.20
C TRP A 201 -24.46 0.34 14.98
N GLU A 202 -24.07 1.08 13.95
CA GLU A 202 -22.69 1.46 13.68
C GLU A 202 -22.59 2.97 13.48
N SER A 203 -21.38 3.53 13.61
CA SER A 203 -21.14 4.98 13.47
C SER A 203 -21.54 5.55 12.10
N THR A 204 -21.80 4.69 11.11
CA THR A 204 -22.12 5.04 9.73
C THR A 204 -23.41 4.41 9.19
N ASN A 205 -24.12 3.58 9.97
CA ASN A 205 -25.42 3.02 9.57
C ASN A 205 -26.18 2.48 10.79
N SER A 206 -27.48 2.79 10.85
CA SER A 206 -28.42 2.21 11.80
C SER A 206 -29.54 1.52 11.03
N GLY A 207 -29.85 0.27 11.36
CA GLY A 207 -30.92 -0.46 10.68
C GLY A 207 -31.10 -1.87 11.22
N ILE A 208 -31.98 -2.63 10.59
CA ILE A 208 -32.20 -4.05 10.92
C ILE A 208 -31.36 -4.87 9.94
N GLY A 209 -30.47 -5.71 10.48
CA GLY A 209 -29.64 -6.63 9.70
C GLY A 209 -30.18 -8.06 9.82
N LEU A 210 -30.11 -8.82 8.73
CA LEU A 210 -30.40 -10.25 8.77
C LEU A 210 -29.09 -10.98 9.09
N VAL A 211 -29.05 -11.65 10.24
CA VAL A 211 -27.84 -12.29 10.79
C VAL A 211 -28.02 -13.79 10.84
N ALA A 212 -27.08 -14.53 10.24
CA ALA A 212 -26.99 -15.97 10.38
C ALA A 212 -26.28 -16.34 11.69
N ARG A 213 -26.95 -17.11 12.55
CA ARG A 213 -26.35 -17.73 13.74
C ARG A 213 -26.29 -19.25 13.57
N PHE A 214 -25.10 -19.79 13.82
CA PHE A 214 -24.82 -21.22 13.95
C PHE A 214 -25.03 -21.67 15.40
#